data_AF-J9E058-F1
#
_entry.id   AF-J9E058-F1
#
_cell.length_a   1.000
_cell.length_b   1.000
_cell.length_c   1.000
_cell.angle_alpha   90.00
_cell.angle_beta   90.00
_cell.angle_gamma   90.00
#
_symmetry.space_group_name_H-M   'P 1'
#
loop_
_entity.id
_entity.type
_entity.pdbx_description
1 polymer ?
#
loop_
_entity_poly.entity_id
_entity_poly.type
_entity_poly.pdbx_seq_one_letter_code
_entity_poly.pdbx_strand_id
1 'polypeptide(L)'
;MKAYYVYANGTYFLPEYRIRQGKLTLNFEDWLYESVWNKLRENGQDEVNFSKDWLIRQIYDDCNEYQLYTGGFESDTFNYLELTLNDPNPRTPVLDCQLGYCLTPLPKDVKDHEYFLKKYRRSIINWVVQSSAVDFLHLLIVCMKWLCEIYSIEARFALSIHDEIRYIVPAEDRYRCALALSLSNMYVRAMISQKLGIKELPMSVAFFSQVDIDRVLRKEVNLVCTTPSGECIPPG
;
A
#
# COMPACT_ATOMS: atom_id res chain seq x y z
N MET A 1 4.24 -27.52 7.66
CA MET A 1 4.25 -26.06 7.38
C MET A 1 3.77 -25.38 8.64
N LYS A 2 4.56 -24.48 9.21
CA LYS A 2 4.13 -23.68 10.37
C LYS A 2 3.19 -22.60 9.86
N ALA A 3 2.01 -22.48 10.46
CA ALA A 3 1.01 -21.48 10.08
C ALA A 3 1.04 -20.33 11.11
N TYR A 4 1.51 -19.17 10.67
CA TYR A 4 1.45 -17.93 11.44
C TYR A 4 0.06 -17.31 11.28
N TYR A 5 -0.47 -16.65 12.30
CA TYR A 5 -1.79 -16.03 12.27
C TYR A 5 -1.82 -14.71 13.05
N VAL A 6 -2.86 -13.91 12.80
CA VAL A 6 -3.14 -12.62 13.42
C VAL A 6 -4.49 -12.74 14.11
N TYR A 7 -4.56 -12.53 15.42
CA TYR A 7 -5.86 -12.44 16.12
C TYR A 7 -6.25 -10.97 16.27
N ALA A 8 -7.38 -10.59 15.66
CA ALA A 8 -7.86 -9.22 15.66
C ALA A 8 -9.38 -9.17 15.87
N ASN A 9 -9.81 -8.33 16.82
CA ASN A 9 -11.23 -8.05 17.13
C ASN A 9 -12.09 -9.32 17.29
N GLY A 10 -11.55 -10.34 17.98
CA GLY A 10 -12.26 -11.60 18.20
C GLY A 10 -12.22 -12.58 17.01
N THR A 11 -11.44 -12.27 15.97
CA THR A 11 -11.33 -13.07 14.75
C THR A 11 -9.88 -13.41 14.43
N TYR A 12 -9.60 -14.65 14.06
CA TYR A 12 -8.29 -15.13 13.63
C TYR A 12 -8.11 -14.96 12.12
N PHE A 13 -6.93 -14.53 11.66
CA PHE A 13 -6.59 -14.27 10.25
C PHE A 13 -5.25 -14.92 9.88
N LEU A 14 -5.17 -15.59 8.74
CA LEU A 14 -3.89 -16.08 8.19
C LEU A 14 -3.27 -14.98 7.30
N PRO A 15 -2.01 -14.55 7.55
CA PRO A 15 -1.32 -13.53 6.77
C PRO A 15 -0.83 -14.04 5.39
N GLU A 16 -1.09 -15.30 5.03
CA GLU A 16 -0.80 -15.79 3.68
C GLU A 16 -1.73 -15.12 2.66
N TYR A 17 -1.21 -14.05 2.06
CA TYR A 17 -1.69 -13.48 0.81
C TYR A 17 -1.87 -14.59 -0.23
N ARG A 18 -3.11 -15.04 -0.42
CA ARG A 18 -3.74 -15.52 -1.66
C ARG A 18 -4.84 -16.51 -1.29
N ILE A 19 -6.09 -16.05 -1.31
CA ILE A 19 -7.26 -16.64 -1.98
C ILE A 19 -8.46 -15.80 -1.57
N ARG A 20 -9.39 -15.60 -2.51
CA ARG A 20 -10.67 -14.91 -2.32
C ARG A 20 -11.48 -15.60 -1.21
N GLN A 21 -11.34 -15.19 0.05
CA GLN A 21 -12.33 -15.28 1.14
C GLN A 21 -11.65 -14.97 2.48
N GLY A 22 -11.74 -13.72 2.93
CA GLY A 22 -11.29 -13.28 4.26
C GLY A 22 -12.12 -13.79 5.45
N LYS A 23 -12.66 -15.01 5.37
CA LYS A 23 -13.45 -15.70 6.41
C LYS A 23 -13.11 -17.19 6.55
N LEU A 24 -12.07 -17.67 5.86
CA LEU A 24 -11.72 -19.10 5.82
C LEU A 24 -11.22 -19.65 7.16
N THR A 25 -10.55 -18.84 7.98
CA THR A 25 -9.99 -19.24 9.28
C THR A 25 -11.06 -19.60 10.30
N LEU A 26 -12.06 -18.73 10.53
CA LEU A 26 -13.15 -19.03 11.46
C LEU A 26 -13.95 -20.26 11.02
N ASN A 27 -14.29 -20.35 9.73
CA ASN A 27 -15.03 -21.50 9.20
C ASN A 27 -14.21 -22.81 9.30
N PHE A 28 -12.89 -22.75 9.09
CA PHE A 28 -11.99 -23.87 9.27
C PHE A 28 -11.87 -24.28 10.74
N GLU A 29 -11.77 -23.31 11.65
CA GLU A 29 -11.70 -23.53 13.10
C GLU A 29 -13.00 -24.13 13.64
N ASP A 30 -14.15 -23.63 13.20
CA ASP A 30 -15.46 -24.19 13.53
C ASP A 30 -15.57 -25.63 13.02
N TRP A 31 -15.23 -25.87 11.75
CA TRP A 31 -15.22 -27.21 11.17
C TRP A 31 -14.27 -28.16 11.89
N LEU A 32 -13.07 -27.70 12.26
CA LEU A 32 -12.07 -28.51 12.93
C LEU A 32 -12.49 -28.82 14.37
N TYR A 33 -13.03 -27.84 15.09
CA TYR A 33 -13.60 -28.02 16.42
C TYR A 33 -14.72 -29.06 16.38
N GLU A 34 -15.67 -28.92 15.47
CA GLU A 34 -16.76 -29.90 15.30
C GLU A 34 -16.25 -31.29 14.91
N SER A 35 -15.26 -31.37 14.02
CA SER A 35 -14.69 -32.65 13.57
C SER A 35 -13.96 -33.40 14.69
N VAL A 36 -13.21 -32.69 15.53
CA VAL A 36 -12.54 -33.26 16.71
C VAL A 36 -13.58 -33.66 17.76
N TRP A 37 -14.58 -32.80 17.99
CA TRP A 37 -15.65 -33.06 18.93
C TRP A 37 -16.48 -34.29 18.58
N ASN A 38 -16.84 -34.46 17.30
CA ASN A 38 -17.58 -35.62 16.82
C ASN A 38 -16.77 -36.93 17.00
N LYS A 39 -15.46 -36.90 16.73
CA LYS A 39 -14.58 -38.07 16.97
C LYS A 39 -14.41 -38.43 18.45
N LEU A 40 -14.43 -37.45 19.36
CA LEU A 40 -14.36 -37.70 20.80
C LEU A 40 -15.64 -38.38 21.32
N ARG A 41 -16.81 -37.98 20.81
CA ARG A 41 -18.09 -38.63 21.11
C ARG A 41 -18.17 -40.06 20.58
N GLU A 42 -17.70 -40.30 19.36
CA GLU A 42 -17.64 -41.64 18.77
C GLU A 42 -16.76 -42.62 19.59
N ASN A 43 -15.75 -42.10 20.30
CA ASN A 43 -14.85 -42.88 21.15
C ASN A 43 -15.32 -42.98 22.62
N GLY A 44 -16.53 -42.52 22.96
CA GLY A 44 -17.12 -42.64 24.30
C GLY A 44 -16.53 -41.71 25.36
N GLN A 45 -15.91 -40.60 24.97
CA GLN A 45 -15.34 -39.60 25.87
C GLN A 45 -16.24 -38.36 25.98
N ASP A 46 -17.48 -38.52 26.44
CA ASP A 46 -18.46 -37.43 26.54
C ASP A 46 -18.20 -36.42 27.68
N GLU A 47 -17.36 -36.76 28.67
CA GLU A 47 -17.07 -35.89 29.83
C GLU A 47 -15.93 -34.88 29.62
N VAL A 48 -15.22 -34.94 28.49
CA VAL A 48 -14.08 -34.04 28.24
C VAL A 48 -14.60 -32.68 27.78
N ASN A 49 -14.60 -31.70 28.69
CA ASN A 49 -14.90 -30.32 28.33
C ASN A 49 -13.73 -29.72 27.53
N PHE A 50 -13.86 -29.75 26.21
CA PHE A 50 -12.83 -29.32 25.27
C PHE A 50 -13.08 -27.87 24.83
N SER A 51 -12.20 -26.96 25.26
CA SER A 51 -12.31 -25.54 24.91
C SER A 51 -11.79 -25.27 23.50
N LYS A 52 -12.59 -24.57 22.70
CA LYS A 52 -12.21 -24.10 21.36
C LYS A 52 -10.93 -23.24 21.40
N ASP A 53 -10.76 -22.41 22.42
CA ASP A 53 -9.57 -21.57 22.60
C ASP A 53 -8.30 -22.39 22.84
N TRP A 54 -8.41 -23.52 23.55
CA TRP A 54 -7.26 -24.40 23.77
C TRP A 54 -6.80 -25.03 22.45
N LEU A 55 -7.76 -25.52 21.65
CA LEU A 55 -7.47 -26.11 20.34
C LEU A 55 -6.77 -25.11 19.43
N ILE A 56 -7.30 -23.89 19.36
CA ILE A 56 -6.76 -22.82 18.52
C ILE A 56 -5.32 -22.49 18.91
N ARG A 57 -5.04 -22.37 20.22
CA ARG A 57 -3.68 -22.12 20.72
C ARG A 57 -2.68 -23.25 20.43
N GLN A 58 -3.15 -24.47 20.17
CA GLN A 58 -2.29 -25.60 19.81
C GLN A 58 -2.06 -25.73 18.30
N ILE A 59 -2.99 -25.23 17.48
CA ILE A 59 -2.89 -25.30 16.02
C ILE A 59 -1.87 -24.29 15.50
N TYR A 60 -1.80 -23.14 16.15
CA TYR A 60 -1.04 -22.03 15.65
C TYR A 60 0.13 -21.63 16.56
N ASP A 61 1.30 -21.42 15.95
CA ASP A 61 2.51 -20.93 16.62
C ASP A 61 2.54 -19.39 16.62
N ASP A 62 3.03 -18.76 17.71
CA ASP A 62 3.18 -17.31 17.90
C ASP A 62 1.88 -16.48 17.71
N CYS A 63 1.05 -16.42 18.77
CA CYS A 63 -0.13 -15.55 18.82
C CYS A 63 0.28 -14.08 19.02
N ASN A 64 0.16 -13.27 17.96
CA ASN A 64 0.22 -11.82 18.09
C ASN A 64 -1.22 -11.27 18.09
N GLU A 65 -1.64 -10.72 19.23
CA GLU A 65 -2.91 -10.02 19.35
C GLU A 65 -2.78 -8.60 18.80
N TYR A 66 -3.65 -8.23 17.86
CA TYR A 66 -3.71 -6.89 17.30
C TYR A 66 -5.07 -6.27 17.58
N GLN A 67 -5.06 -5.03 18.05
CA GLN A 67 -6.25 -4.21 18.13
C GLN A 67 -6.37 -3.42 16.83
N LEU A 68 -7.35 -3.78 16.00
CA LEU A 68 -7.57 -3.15 14.70
C LEU A 68 -8.74 -2.16 14.77
N TYR A 69 -8.60 -1.03 14.08
CA TYR A 69 -9.67 -0.07 13.87
C TYR A 69 -10.74 -0.68 12.95
N THR A 70 -12.02 -0.38 13.21
CA THR A 70 -13.15 -0.86 12.40
C THR A 70 -14.21 0.22 12.21
N GLY A 71 -14.90 0.20 11.07
CA GLY A 71 -16.09 1.02 10.82
C GLY A 71 -15.83 2.43 10.28
N GLY A 72 -14.57 2.89 10.25
CA GLY A 72 -14.17 4.12 9.57
C GLY A 72 -13.65 3.86 8.15
N PHE A 73 -13.78 4.85 7.25
CA PHE A 73 -13.31 4.79 5.86
C PHE A 73 -11.81 4.51 5.72
N GLU A 74 -11.00 4.96 6.69
CA GLU A 74 -9.54 4.80 6.67
C GLU A 74 -9.04 3.70 7.60
N SER A 75 -9.95 2.93 8.22
CA SER A 75 -9.58 1.92 9.23
C SER A 75 -8.58 0.92 8.67
N ASP A 76 -8.80 0.44 7.45
CA ASP A 76 -7.93 -0.53 6.79
C ASP A 76 -6.52 0.04 6.54
N THR A 77 -6.43 1.31 6.17
CA THR A 77 -5.14 2.01 5.98
C THR A 77 -4.37 2.10 7.29
N PHE A 78 -5.05 2.51 8.38
CA PHE A 78 -4.40 2.57 9.70
C PHE A 78 -4.00 1.18 10.20
N ASN A 79 -4.85 0.17 10.00
CA ASN A 79 -4.54 -1.21 10.33
C ASN A 79 -3.30 -1.71 9.60
N TYR A 80 -3.18 -1.41 8.29
CA TYR A 80 -2.00 -1.77 7.51
C TYR A 80 -0.73 -1.09 8.04
N LEU A 81 -0.80 0.20 8.36
CA LEU A 81 0.34 0.95 8.90
C LEU A 81 0.76 0.43 10.29
N GLU A 82 -0.21 0.06 11.12
CA GLU A 82 0.03 -0.55 12.43
C GLU A 82 0.67 -1.93 12.34
N LEU A 83 0.25 -2.75 11.38
CA LEU A 83 0.89 -4.04 11.11
C LEU A 83 2.34 -3.84 10.64
N THR A 84 2.57 -2.85 9.76
CA THR A 84 3.91 -2.51 9.24
C THR A 84 4.86 -2.03 10.34
N LEU A 85 4.35 -1.31 11.34
CA LEU A 85 5.14 -0.85 12.48
C LEU A 85 5.65 -1.98 13.38
N ASN A 86 4.92 -3.08 13.45
CA ASN A 86 5.30 -4.25 14.25
C ASN A 86 6.28 -5.17 13.50
N ASP A 87 6.55 -4.89 12.23
CA ASP A 87 7.60 -5.57 11.47
C ASP A 87 8.99 -5.12 11.99
N PRO A 88 9.92 -6.05 12.29
CA PRO A 88 11.28 -5.69 12.65
C PRO A 88 12.02 -4.91 11.55
N ASN A 89 11.62 -5.06 10.28
CA ASN A 89 12.21 -4.37 9.14
C ASN A 89 11.12 -3.67 8.30
N PRO A 90 10.62 -2.50 8.73
CA PRO A 90 9.59 -1.78 8.00
C PRO A 90 10.01 -1.47 6.57
N ARG A 91 9.15 -1.82 5.61
CA ARG A 91 9.35 -1.63 4.18
C ARG A 91 8.16 -0.93 3.54
N THR A 92 8.39 -0.29 2.40
CA THR A 92 7.30 0.24 1.59
C THR A 92 6.52 -0.89 0.91
N PRO A 93 5.19 -0.80 0.77
CA PRO A 93 4.33 -1.83 0.17
C PRO A 93 4.62 -2.14 -1.30
N VAL A 94 5.23 -1.20 -2.03
CA VAL A 94 5.28 -1.25 -3.49
C VAL A 94 6.62 -1.79 -3.97
N LEU A 95 7.71 -1.12 -3.60
CA LEU A 95 9.08 -1.46 -4.01
C LEU A 95 9.92 -2.14 -2.93
N ASP A 96 9.32 -2.44 -1.77
CA ASP A 96 10.00 -3.07 -0.63
C ASP A 96 11.23 -2.28 -0.13
N CYS A 97 11.21 -0.95 -0.32
CA CYS A 97 12.26 -0.05 0.15
C CYS A 97 12.30 -0.08 1.67
N GLN A 98 13.47 -0.33 2.25
CA GLN A 98 13.62 -0.49 3.69
C GLN A 98 13.88 0.85 4.39
N LEU A 99 13.27 1.01 5.57
CA LEU A 99 13.53 2.14 6.45
C LEU A 99 15.02 2.23 6.82
N GLY A 100 15.54 3.46 6.89
CA GLY A 100 16.93 3.68 7.30
C GLY A 100 17.20 3.11 8.71
N TYR A 101 18.41 2.57 8.89
CA TYR A 101 18.83 1.89 10.13
C TYR A 101 18.54 2.72 11.40
N CYS A 102 18.78 4.03 11.36
CA CYS A 102 18.59 4.93 12.50
C CYS A 102 17.13 5.05 13.01
N LEU A 103 16.15 4.72 12.16
CA LEU A 103 14.72 4.75 12.50
C LEU A 103 14.10 3.33 12.56
N THR A 104 14.89 2.30 12.30
CA THR A 104 14.43 0.91 12.37
C THR A 104 14.06 0.56 13.81
N PRO A 105 12.90 -0.09 14.07
CA PRO A 105 12.53 -0.55 15.39
C PRO A 105 13.65 -1.38 16.04
N LEU A 106 13.96 -1.08 17.30
CA LEU A 106 14.94 -1.87 18.04
C LEU A 106 14.42 -3.31 18.21
N PRO A 107 15.30 -4.32 18.31
CA PRO A 107 14.90 -5.67 18.68
C PRO A 107 14.14 -5.72 20.02
N LYS A 108 13.19 -6.66 20.16
CA LYS A 108 12.30 -6.77 21.34
C LYS A 108 13.06 -7.05 22.65
N ASP A 109 14.27 -7.60 22.56
CA ASP A 109 15.18 -7.91 23.67
C ASP A 109 15.90 -6.68 24.24
N VAL A 110 15.84 -5.54 23.54
CA VAL A 110 16.47 -4.28 23.99
C VAL A 110 15.53 -3.55 24.95
N LYS A 111 16.05 -3.14 26.12
CA LYS A 111 15.27 -2.44 27.16
C LYS A 111 14.54 -1.19 26.66
N ASP A 112 15.15 -0.47 25.72
CA ASP A 112 14.60 0.78 25.18
C ASP A 112 13.63 0.57 24.00
N HIS A 113 13.29 -0.68 23.64
CA HIS A 113 12.40 -1.01 22.53
C HIS A 113 11.06 -0.27 22.60
N GLU A 114 10.34 -0.40 23.71
CA GLU A 114 9.02 0.24 23.87
C GLU A 114 9.12 1.76 23.88
N TYR A 115 10.16 2.32 24.51
CA TYR A 115 10.39 3.76 24.53
C TYR A 115 10.68 4.30 23.12
N PHE A 116 11.53 3.61 22.36
CA PHE A 116 11.87 3.98 20.99
C PHE A 116 10.63 3.94 20.10
N LEU A 117 9.88 2.83 20.12
CA LEU A 117 8.65 2.71 19.36
C LEU A 117 7.68 3.82 19.72
N LYS A 118 7.39 4.07 21.00
CA LYS A 118 6.47 5.14 21.42
C LYS A 118 6.92 6.53 20.96
N LYS A 119 8.23 6.80 20.96
CA LYS A 119 8.81 8.09 20.56
C LYS A 119 8.79 8.29 19.04
N TYR A 120 9.15 7.28 18.26
CA TYR A 120 9.36 7.39 16.82
C TYR A 120 8.22 6.83 15.96
N ARG A 121 7.19 6.22 16.55
CA ARG A 121 6.03 5.64 15.85
C ARG A 121 5.48 6.56 14.76
N ARG A 122 5.17 7.81 15.11
CA ARG A 122 4.62 8.79 14.15
C ARG A 122 5.57 9.06 12.98
N SER A 123 6.87 9.16 13.26
CA SER A 123 7.89 9.36 12.24
C SER A 123 8.00 8.17 11.29
N ILE A 124 7.92 6.95 11.83
CA ILE A 124 7.96 5.72 11.02
C ILE A 124 6.71 5.61 10.15
N ILE A 125 5.51 5.85 10.69
CA ILE A 125 4.27 5.87 9.90
C ILE A 125 4.36 6.89 8.77
N ASN A 126 4.74 8.13 9.09
CA ASN A 126 4.88 9.18 8.09
C ASN A 126 5.92 8.82 7.03
N TRP A 127 7.02 8.19 7.44
CA TRP A 127 8.04 7.70 6.51
C TRP A 127 7.48 6.64 5.56
N VAL A 128 6.72 5.66 6.06
CA VAL A 128 6.11 4.63 5.20
C VAL A 128 5.19 5.27 4.17
N VAL A 129 4.31 6.19 4.60
CA VAL A 129 3.36 6.87 3.69
C VAL A 129 4.09 7.73 2.66
N GLN A 130 5.04 8.57 3.09
CA GLN A 130 5.77 9.47 2.20
C GLN A 130 6.69 8.70 1.24
N SER A 131 7.39 7.68 1.73
CA SER A 131 8.26 6.85 0.90
C SER A 131 7.47 6.03 -0.11
N SER A 132 6.26 5.60 0.23
CA SER A 132 5.34 4.97 -0.75
C SER A 132 4.92 5.92 -1.87
N ALA A 133 4.76 7.22 -1.58
CA ALA A 133 4.51 8.21 -2.62
C ALA A 133 5.74 8.41 -3.53
N VAL A 134 6.95 8.29 -2.99
CA VAL A 134 8.19 8.31 -3.78
C VAL A 134 8.32 7.06 -4.65
N ASP A 135 7.94 5.88 -4.16
CA ASP A 135 7.88 4.65 -4.96
C ASP A 135 6.95 4.83 -6.18
N PHE A 136 5.79 5.44 -5.97
CA PHE A 136 4.86 5.80 -7.04
C PHE A 136 5.52 6.70 -8.09
N LEU A 137 6.20 7.77 -7.64
CA LEU A 137 6.90 8.71 -8.53
C LEU A 137 7.97 7.99 -9.37
N HIS A 138 8.79 7.15 -8.76
CA HIS A 138 9.82 6.39 -9.47
C HIS A 138 9.23 5.45 -10.52
N LEU A 139 8.18 4.69 -10.16
CA LEU A 139 7.49 3.82 -11.11
C LEU A 139 6.87 4.61 -12.26
N LEU A 140 6.31 5.78 -11.99
CA LEU A 140 5.71 6.64 -13.00
C LEU A 140 6.75 7.19 -13.98
N ILE A 141 7.91 7.63 -13.49
CA ILE A 141 9.03 8.09 -14.33
C ILE A 141 9.59 6.95 -15.18
N VAL A 142 9.77 5.76 -14.60
CA VAL A 142 10.28 4.59 -15.33
C VAL A 142 9.30 4.15 -16.41
N CYS A 143 8.00 4.09 -16.10
CA CYS A 143 6.97 3.73 -17.07
C CYS A 143 6.87 4.78 -18.20
N MET A 144 6.96 6.06 -17.87
CA MET A 144 7.00 7.14 -18.86
C MET A 144 8.19 7.01 -19.79
N LYS A 145 9.39 6.81 -19.24
CA LYS A 145 10.61 6.61 -20.03
C LYS A 145 10.44 5.43 -20.99
N TRP A 146 9.93 4.31 -20.50
CA TRP A 146 9.66 3.11 -21.30
C TRP A 146 8.66 3.36 -22.45
N LEU A 147 7.55 4.05 -22.18
CA LEU A 147 6.58 4.41 -23.22
C LEU A 147 7.18 5.37 -24.25
N CYS A 148 7.95 6.37 -23.81
CA CYS A 148 8.62 7.30 -24.72
C CYS A 148 9.61 6.58 -25.64
N GLU A 149 10.36 5.61 -25.13
CA GLU A 149 11.29 4.78 -25.92
C GLU A 149 10.54 3.90 -26.95
N ILE A 150 9.50 3.18 -26.53
CA ILE A 150 8.74 2.29 -27.44
C ILE A 150 8.05 3.06 -28.56
N TYR A 151 7.41 4.19 -28.21
CA TYR A 151 6.63 4.96 -29.18
C TYR A 151 7.45 6.03 -29.88
N SER A 152 8.75 6.17 -29.61
CA SER A 152 9.58 7.25 -30.16
C SER A 152 8.95 8.62 -29.93
N ILE A 153 8.65 8.91 -28.65
CA ILE A 153 8.14 10.21 -28.19
C ILE A 153 9.33 10.97 -27.63
N GLU A 154 9.65 12.12 -28.20
CA GLU A 154 10.72 12.98 -27.70
C GLU A 154 10.24 13.74 -26.47
N ALA A 155 10.42 13.16 -25.28
CA ALA A 155 10.06 13.81 -24.03
C ALA A 155 11.24 13.77 -23.04
N ARG A 156 11.50 14.90 -22.40
CA ARG A 156 12.50 15.01 -21.34
C ARG A 156 11.83 15.31 -20.01
N PHE A 157 12.09 14.49 -19.00
CA PHE A 157 11.70 14.81 -17.63
C PHE A 157 12.37 16.12 -17.20
N ALA A 158 11.56 17.09 -16.77
CA ALA A 158 12.04 18.41 -16.36
C ALA A 158 12.13 18.54 -14.84
N LEU A 159 11.01 18.30 -14.15
CA LEU A 159 10.93 18.45 -12.70
C LEU A 159 9.77 17.63 -12.12
N SER A 160 9.91 17.31 -10.84
CA SER A 160 8.84 16.79 -9.99
C SER A 160 8.73 17.65 -8.74
N ILE A 161 7.54 18.19 -8.46
CA ILE A 161 7.27 19.02 -7.28
C ILE A 161 6.00 18.48 -6.64
N HIS A 162 6.09 18.02 -5.39
CA HIS A 162 4.98 17.38 -4.68
C HIS A 162 4.38 16.21 -5.50
N ASP A 163 3.15 16.37 -5.98
CA ASP A 163 2.39 15.45 -6.80
C ASP A 163 2.40 15.81 -8.30
N GLU A 164 3.14 16.86 -8.69
CA GLU A 164 3.28 17.28 -10.08
C GLU A 164 4.55 16.69 -10.72
N ILE A 165 4.40 16.21 -11.95
CA ILE A 165 5.50 15.75 -12.81
C ILE A 165 5.39 16.48 -14.14
N ARG A 166 6.48 17.13 -14.56
CA ARG A 166 6.50 17.91 -15.81
C ARG A 166 7.53 17.39 -16.78
N TYR A 167 7.14 17.37 -18.06
CA TYR A 167 7.98 16.98 -19.18
C TYR A 167 8.10 18.14 -20.17
N ILE A 168 9.28 18.30 -20.76
CA ILE A 168 9.51 19.17 -21.91
C ILE A 168 9.45 18.30 -23.16
N VAL A 169 8.63 18.72 -24.12
CA VAL A 169 8.26 17.94 -25.32
C VAL A 169 8.16 18.90 -26.50
N PRO A 170 8.60 18.54 -27.72
CA PRO A 170 8.34 19.34 -28.89
C PRO A 170 6.84 19.39 -29.19
N ALA A 171 6.41 20.45 -29.88
CA ALA A 171 4.98 20.70 -30.09
C ALA A 171 4.26 19.57 -30.85
N GLU A 172 4.98 18.79 -31.65
CA GLU A 172 4.47 17.63 -32.40
C GLU A 172 4.09 16.46 -31.49
N ASP A 173 4.84 16.23 -30.41
CA ASP A 173 4.66 15.09 -29.51
C ASP A 173 3.82 15.41 -28.27
N ARG A 174 3.37 16.65 -28.09
CA ARG A 174 2.67 17.12 -26.89
C ARG A 174 1.48 16.22 -26.48
N TYR A 175 0.63 15.84 -27.43
CA TYR A 175 -0.53 14.98 -27.15
C TYR A 175 -0.15 13.52 -26.97
N ARG A 176 0.90 13.05 -27.65
CA ARG A 176 1.43 11.69 -27.50
C ARG A 176 2.03 11.50 -26.11
N CYS A 177 2.79 12.48 -25.64
CA CYS A 177 3.32 12.51 -24.28
C CYS A 177 2.20 12.60 -23.23
N ALA A 178 1.16 13.41 -23.46
CA ALA A 178 0.03 13.51 -22.53
C ALA A 178 -0.74 12.17 -22.40
N LEU A 179 -0.92 11.46 -23.52
CA LEU A 179 -1.49 10.12 -23.52
C LEU A 179 -0.57 9.12 -22.80
N ALA A 180 0.73 9.16 -23.07
CA ALA A 180 1.71 8.32 -22.39
C ALA A 180 1.70 8.54 -20.87
N LEU A 181 1.54 9.79 -20.41
CA LEU A 181 1.44 10.12 -18.99
C LEU A 181 0.20 9.51 -18.35
N SER A 182 -0.95 9.65 -19.01
CA SER A 182 -2.21 9.04 -18.57
C SER A 182 -2.12 7.52 -18.48
N LEU A 183 -1.54 6.87 -19.50
CA LEU A 183 -1.33 5.42 -19.51
C LEU A 183 -0.34 4.97 -18.44
N SER A 184 0.73 5.72 -18.21
CA SER A 184 1.70 5.42 -17.17
C SER A 184 1.06 5.45 -15.79
N ASN A 185 0.20 6.46 -15.50
CA ASN A 185 -0.55 6.52 -14.25
C ASN A 185 -1.46 5.30 -14.07
N MET A 186 -2.17 4.89 -15.12
CA MET A 186 -2.99 3.68 -15.08
C MET A 186 -2.14 2.43 -14.78
N TYR A 187 -1.02 2.22 -15.47
CA TYR A 187 -0.17 1.05 -15.27
C TYR A 187 0.43 0.99 -13.87
N VAL A 188 0.95 2.11 -13.37
CA VAL A 188 1.53 2.18 -12.02
C VAL A 188 0.47 1.91 -10.96
N ARG A 189 -0.73 2.49 -11.10
CA ARG A 189 -1.82 2.25 -10.16
C ARG A 189 -2.33 0.81 -10.21
N ALA A 190 -2.41 0.21 -11.41
CA ALA A 190 -2.75 -1.19 -11.55
C ALA A 190 -1.71 -2.10 -10.85
N MET A 191 -0.42 -1.82 -11.03
CA MET A 191 0.66 -2.55 -10.36
C MET A 191 0.56 -2.42 -8.83
N ILE A 192 0.31 -1.22 -8.31
CA ILE A 192 0.16 -0.97 -6.87
C ILE A 192 -1.07 -1.69 -6.31
N SER A 193 -2.22 -1.58 -6.98
CA SER A 193 -3.43 -2.34 -6.61
C SER A 193 -3.13 -3.84 -6.55
N GLN A 194 -2.46 -4.38 -7.57
CA GLN A 194 -2.10 -5.79 -7.62
C GLN A 194 -1.14 -6.19 -6.48
N LYS A 195 -0.15 -5.35 -6.15
CA LYS A 195 0.77 -5.56 -5.03
C LYS A 195 0.03 -5.60 -3.69
N LEU A 196 -0.99 -4.76 -3.52
CA LEU A 196 -1.87 -4.74 -2.35
C LEU A 196 -2.95 -5.83 -2.39
N GLY A 197 -3.01 -6.66 -3.44
CA GLY A 197 -3.99 -7.73 -3.59
C GLY A 197 -5.37 -7.28 -4.11
N ILE A 198 -5.51 -6.00 -4.48
CA ILE A 198 -6.71 -5.42 -5.09
C ILE A 198 -6.68 -5.73 -6.60
N LYS A 199 -7.73 -6.37 -7.13
CA LYS A 199 -7.78 -6.81 -8.54
C LYS A 199 -8.55 -5.84 -9.43
N GLU A 200 -9.15 -4.83 -8.83
CA GLU A 200 -9.97 -3.82 -9.47
C GLU A 200 -9.23 -2.48 -9.48
N LEU A 201 -9.34 -1.74 -10.58
CA LEU A 201 -8.84 -0.37 -10.67
C LEU A 201 -9.98 0.57 -11.10
N PRO A 202 -10.49 1.42 -10.21
CA PRO A 202 -11.53 2.38 -10.57
C PRO A 202 -11.07 3.37 -11.65
N MET A 203 -11.96 3.72 -12.57
CA MET A 203 -11.65 4.64 -13.68
C MET A 203 -11.19 6.02 -13.19
N SER A 204 -11.82 6.54 -12.13
CA SER A 204 -11.46 7.82 -11.50
C SER A 204 -10.05 7.84 -10.89
N VAL A 205 -9.49 6.65 -10.65
CA VAL A 205 -8.15 6.47 -10.11
C VAL A 205 -7.16 6.21 -11.25
N ALA A 206 -7.57 5.44 -12.27
CA ALA A 206 -6.75 5.06 -13.41
C ALA A 206 -6.28 6.25 -14.26
N PHE A 207 -7.12 7.27 -14.44
CA PHE A 207 -6.82 8.41 -15.31
C PHE A 207 -6.78 9.72 -14.53
N PHE A 208 -5.92 10.64 -14.96
CA PHE A 208 -5.95 12.01 -14.47
C PHE A 208 -7.26 12.69 -14.86
N SER A 209 -7.69 13.67 -14.06
CA SER A 209 -8.78 14.57 -14.46
C SER A 209 -8.43 15.32 -15.75
N GLN A 210 -7.18 15.77 -15.85
CA GLN A 210 -6.64 16.49 -16.99
C GLN A 210 -5.11 16.35 -17.01
N VAL A 211 -4.52 16.47 -18.20
CA VAL A 211 -3.07 16.64 -18.37
C VAL A 211 -2.82 18.00 -19.00
N ASP A 212 -2.12 18.85 -18.25
CA ASP A 212 -1.85 20.22 -18.65
C ASP A 212 -0.68 20.30 -19.64
N ILE A 213 -0.89 21.07 -20.72
CA ILE A 213 0.10 21.33 -21.76
C ILE A 213 0.24 22.83 -21.89
N ASP A 214 1.45 23.33 -21.71
CA ASP A 214 1.71 24.77 -21.75
C ASP A 214 3.11 25.07 -22.25
N ARG A 215 3.30 26.30 -22.75
CA ARG A 215 4.60 26.86 -23.09
C ARG A 215 5.28 27.51 -21.88
N VAL A 216 4.51 27.84 -20.83
CA VAL A 216 5.01 28.51 -19.64
C VAL A 216 4.74 27.71 -18.37
N LEU A 217 5.61 27.87 -17.38
CA LEU A 217 5.46 27.22 -16.09
C LEU A 217 4.49 28.01 -15.21
N ARG A 218 3.25 27.51 -15.09
CA ARG A 218 2.24 28.02 -14.16
C ARG A 218 1.47 26.87 -13.50
N LYS A 219 0.70 27.20 -12.46
CA LYS A 219 -0.08 26.22 -11.70
C LYS A 219 -1.26 25.68 -12.49
N GLU A 220 -2.03 26.57 -13.11
CA GLU A 220 -3.23 26.23 -13.88
C GLU A 220 -3.09 26.84 -15.28
N VAL A 221 -3.29 26.04 -16.33
CA VAL A 221 -3.15 26.51 -17.73
C VAL A 221 -4.17 27.58 -18.12
N ASN A 222 -5.31 27.62 -17.43
CA ASN A 222 -6.39 28.58 -17.67
C ASN A 222 -6.08 30.00 -17.18
N LEU A 223 -5.02 30.19 -16.38
CA LEU A 223 -4.70 31.49 -15.80
C LEU A 223 -3.90 32.34 -16.78
N VAL A 224 -4.34 33.57 -17.01
CA VAL A 224 -3.52 34.59 -17.69
C VAL A 224 -2.33 34.94 -16.81
N CYS A 225 -1.13 34.93 -17.36
CA CYS A 225 0.09 35.29 -16.64
C CYS A 225 0.73 36.54 -17.24
N THR A 226 0.98 37.55 -16.42
CA THR A 226 1.78 38.71 -16.81
C THR A 226 3.22 38.50 -16.37
N THR A 227 4.17 38.54 -17.31
CA THR A 227 5.60 38.44 -16.99
C THR A 227 6.05 39.68 -16.19
N PRO A 228 7.18 39.62 -15.46
CA PRO A 228 7.75 40.80 -14.82
C PRO A 228 8.03 41.97 -15.77
N SER A 229 8.16 41.69 -17.08
CA SER A 229 8.34 42.69 -18.14
C SER A 229 7.03 43.30 -18.65
N GLY A 230 5.87 42.88 -18.13
CA GLY A 230 4.55 43.38 -18.52
C GLY A 230 3.92 42.66 -19.72
N GLU A 231 4.54 41.61 -20.25
CA GLU A 231 3.98 40.82 -21.35
C GLU A 231 2.87 39.89 -20.82
N CYS A 232 1.71 39.92 -21.47
CA CYS A 232 0.55 39.10 -21.10
C CYS A 232 0.55 37.79 -21.89
N ILE A 233 0.73 36.67 -21.20
CA ILE A 233 0.73 35.32 -21.79
C ILE A 233 -0.68 34.73 -21.66
N PRO A 234 -1.33 34.38 -22.78
CA PRO A 234 -2.68 33.81 -22.77
C PRO A 234 -2.71 32.41 -22.12
N PRO A 235 -3.91 31.89 -21.81
CA PRO A 235 -4.10 30.51 -21.37
C PRO A 235 -3.52 29.49 -22.37
N GLY A 236 -3.08 28.35 -21.84
CA GLY A 236 -2.45 27.24 -22.56
C GLY A 236 -3.44 26.26 -23.17
#